data_AF-Q4R198-F1
#
_entry.id   AF-Q4R198-F1
#
_cell.length_a   1.000
_cell.length_b   1.000
_cell.length_c   1.000
_cell.angle_alpha   90.00
_cell.angle_beta   90.00
_cell.angle_gamma   90.00
#
_symmetry.space_group_name_H-M   'P 1'
#
loop_
_entity.id
_entity.type
_entity.pdbx_description
1 polymer ?
#
loop_
_entity_poly.entity_id
_entity_poly.type
_entity_poly.pdbx_seq_one_letter_code
_entity_poly.pdbx_strand_id
1 'polypeptide(L)'
;MSKGLGTILAWLFLAWEAYGQVSHRKLPEAYCSKPTNWSGYEFFSQNNSRFILTNRTYLPAGGFNQSLCMRTGYTIFYHTDYVIERNFQYKNLSEDQTELKWWPYAWVNMTFYHGRATPNRMSSTQDRSEGYHIPAAKWKFVYTRKNCAVIQVLTDETKLIRSHKRNNGRLQKCELWKRQTRRNDTKIRLPKGTCCEEYF
;
A
#
# COMPACT_ATOMS: atom_id res chain seq x y z
N MET A 1 28.36 -54.98 38.26
CA MET A 1 27.83 -53.60 38.42
C MET A 1 27.76 -52.94 37.04
N SER A 2 26.62 -52.99 36.33
CA SER A 2 26.35 -52.16 35.12
C SER A 2 24.99 -52.54 34.49
N LYS A 3 23.88 -52.36 35.23
CA LYS A 3 22.52 -52.47 34.66
C LYS A 3 21.59 -51.33 35.05
N GLY A 4 22.00 -50.46 35.99
CA GLY A 4 21.21 -49.30 36.44
C GLY A 4 21.46 -48.01 35.67
N LEU A 5 22.54 -47.90 34.87
CA LEU A 5 22.87 -46.66 34.16
C LEU A 5 22.04 -46.46 32.88
N GLY A 6 21.68 -47.55 32.19
CA GLY A 6 20.95 -47.50 30.92
C GLY A 6 19.51 -46.99 31.06
N THR A 7 18.85 -47.31 32.18
CA THR A 7 17.49 -46.83 32.46
C THR A 7 17.45 -45.35 32.83
N ILE A 8 18.45 -44.83 33.55
CA ILE A 8 18.51 -43.41 33.91
C ILE A 8 18.72 -42.54 32.66
N LEU A 9 19.55 -42.98 31.71
CA LEU A 9 19.75 -42.29 30.43
C LEU A 9 18.48 -42.26 29.57
N ALA A 10 17.72 -43.36 29.51
CA ALA A 10 16.47 -43.40 28.76
C ALA A 10 15.40 -42.43 29.31
N TRP A 11 15.31 -42.29 30.65
CA TRP A 11 14.42 -41.31 31.28
C TRP A 11 14.85 -39.86 31.05
N LEU A 12 16.17 -39.60 30.99
CA LEU A 12 16.70 -38.26 30.66
C LEU A 12 16.42 -37.86 29.20
N PHE A 13 16.47 -38.81 28.25
CA PHE A 13 16.12 -38.54 26.85
C PHE A 13 14.62 -38.26 26.66
N LEU A 14 13.73 -39.00 27.34
CA LEU A 14 12.29 -38.73 27.30
C LEU A 14 11.94 -37.39 27.98
N ALA A 15 12.64 -37.02 29.05
CA ALA A 15 12.48 -35.71 29.69
C ALA A 15 13.00 -34.58 28.78
N TRP A 16 14.05 -34.82 27.97
CA TRP A 16 14.54 -33.84 26.99
C TRP A 16 13.57 -33.64 25.82
N GLU A 17 12.97 -34.70 25.29
CA GLU A 17 11.95 -34.57 24.24
C GLU A 17 10.67 -33.88 24.76
N ALA A 18 10.27 -34.16 26.00
CA ALA A 18 9.16 -33.46 26.65
C ALA A 18 9.46 -31.97 26.91
N TYR A 19 10.71 -31.61 27.23
CA TYR A 19 11.14 -30.21 27.34
C TYR A 19 11.40 -29.53 25.98
N GLY A 20 11.68 -30.31 24.93
CA GLY A 20 11.89 -29.82 23.57
C GLY A 20 10.60 -29.40 22.85
N GLN A 21 9.44 -29.86 23.32
CA GLN A 21 8.13 -29.54 22.73
C GLN A 21 7.37 -28.39 23.43
N VAL A 22 7.89 -27.83 24.51
CA VAL A 22 7.31 -26.65 25.18
C VAL A 22 8.03 -25.36 24.74
N SER A 23 8.08 -25.15 23.42
CA SER A 23 8.24 -23.79 22.88
C SER A 23 7.47 -23.60 21.57
N HIS A 24 6.24 -24.11 21.53
CA HIS A 24 5.16 -23.30 20.94
C HIS A 24 4.84 -22.15 21.91
N ARG A 25 5.83 -21.28 22.15
CA ARG A 25 5.51 -19.89 22.47
C ARG A 25 4.57 -19.48 21.36
N LYS A 26 3.31 -19.22 21.72
CA LYS A 26 2.38 -18.48 20.87
C LYS A 26 3.23 -17.37 20.25
N LEU A 27 3.53 -17.49 18.95
CA LEU A 27 4.12 -16.40 18.19
C LEU A 27 3.27 -15.20 18.57
N PRO A 28 3.87 -14.12 19.11
CA PRO A 28 3.10 -12.96 19.52
C PRO A 28 2.20 -12.61 18.34
N GLU A 29 0.91 -12.57 18.64
CA GLU A 29 -0.18 -12.18 17.75
C GLU A 29 0.33 -11.15 16.75
N ALA A 30 0.26 -11.47 15.45
CA ALA A 30 1.00 -10.82 14.37
C ALA A 30 1.23 -9.32 14.63
N TYR A 31 2.50 -8.88 14.57
CA TYR A 31 2.98 -7.50 14.82
C TYR A 31 2.16 -6.41 14.10
N CYS A 32 1.41 -6.81 13.09
CA CYS A 32 0.44 -6.03 12.34
C CYS A 32 -0.99 -6.12 12.88
N SER A 33 -1.16 -5.90 14.18
CA SER A 33 -2.48 -5.86 14.81
C SER A 33 -3.34 -4.73 14.24
N LYS A 34 -4.48 -5.12 13.65
CA LYS A 34 -5.65 -4.35 13.15
C LYS A 34 -5.37 -3.10 12.28
N PRO A 35 -6.29 -2.72 11.38
CA PRO A 35 -6.19 -1.44 10.66
C PRO A 35 -6.12 -0.29 11.68
N THR A 36 -5.16 0.62 11.52
CA THR A 36 -5.09 1.80 12.39
C THR A 36 -6.22 2.77 12.06
N ASN A 37 -6.54 3.69 12.97
CA ASN A 37 -7.56 4.73 12.74
C ASN A 37 -7.17 5.77 11.68
N TRP A 38 -6.06 5.58 10.96
CA TRP A 38 -5.63 6.46 9.89
C TRP A 38 -6.58 6.42 8.71
N SER A 39 -7.07 7.59 8.34
CA SER A 39 -7.76 7.84 7.08
C SER A 39 -6.77 8.02 5.92
N GLY A 40 -7.26 7.87 4.70
CA GLY A 40 -6.53 8.18 3.48
C GLY A 40 -6.14 9.66 3.41
N TYR A 41 -6.98 10.55 3.97
CA TYR A 41 -6.66 11.97 4.08
C TYR A 41 -5.42 12.17 4.94
N GLU A 42 -5.42 11.64 6.18
CA GLU A 42 -4.26 11.72 7.07
C GLU A 42 -3.02 11.11 6.43
N PHE A 43 -3.16 10.02 5.68
CA PHE A 43 -2.03 9.42 4.96
C PHE A 43 -1.44 10.38 3.93
N PHE A 44 -2.25 10.95 3.03
CA PHE A 44 -1.76 11.82 1.95
C PHE A 44 -1.57 13.29 2.34
N SER A 45 -2.07 13.76 3.48
CA SER A 45 -1.87 15.15 3.95
C SER A 45 -0.52 15.38 4.65
N GLN A 46 0.32 14.35 4.75
CA GLN A 46 1.60 14.48 5.46
C GLN A 46 2.59 15.35 4.69
N ASN A 47 3.02 16.44 5.32
CA ASN A 47 4.05 17.36 4.81
C ASN A 47 5.42 16.69 4.69
N ASN A 48 6.31 17.30 3.88
CA ASN A 48 7.67 16.84 3.62
C ASN A 48 7.74 15.37 3.18
N SER A 49 6.69 14.90 2.50
CA SER A 49 6.51 13.50 2.16
C SER A 49 6.05 13.34 0.73
N ARG A 50 6.71 12.45 0.01
CA ARG A 50 6.20 11.90 -1.24
C ARG A 50 5.65 10.50 -1.02
N PHE A 51 4.66 10.11 -1.80
CA PHE A 51 4.07 8.78 -1.75
C PHE A 51 4.39 8.06 -3.04
N ILE A 52 4.80 6.80 -2.94
CA ILE A 52 5.23 6.00 -4.07
C ILE A 52 4.32 4.79 -4.18
N LEU A 53 3.77 4.56 -5.36
CA LEU A 53 3.10 3.31 -5.69
C LEU A 53 4.18 2.23 -5.86
N THR A 54 4.21 1.25 -4.95
CA THR A 54 5.23 0.19 -4.97
C THR A 54 4.72 -1.11 -5.55
N ASN A 55 3.43 -1.44 -5.39
CA ASN A 55 2.87 -2.67 -5.92
C ASN A 55 1.39 -2.49 -6.32
N ARG A 56 0.89 -3.34 -7.22
CA ARG A 56 -0.52 -3.38 -7.64
C ARG A 56 -0.92 -4.77 -8.11
N THR A 57 -2.18 -5.16 -7.89
CA THR A 57 -2.70 -6.50 -8.22
C THR A 57 -3.20 -6.63 -9.65
N TYR A 58 -3.16 -5.56 -10.42
CA TYR A 58 -3.58 -5.53 -11.81
C TYR A 58 -2.41 -5.12 -12.69
N LEU A 59 -2.34 -5.76 -13.85
CA LEU A 59 -1.50 -5.27 -14.92
C LEU A 59 -2.12 -3.96 -15.43
N PRO A 60 -1.31 -2.92 -15.62
CA PRO A 60 -1.77 -1.82 -16.46
C PRO A 60 -1.97 -2.45 -17.85
N ALA A 61 -3.12 -2.25 -18.48
CA ALA A 61 -3.54 -2.99 -19.68
C ALA A 61 -2.72 -2.71 -20.98
N GLY A 62 -1.44 -2.36 -20.89
CA GLY A 62 -0.50 -2.05 -21.98
C GLY A 62 -0.79 -0.87 -22.91
N GLY A 63 -1.91 -0.14 -22.80
CA GLY A 63 -2.27 0.94 -23.72
C GLY A 63 -1.52 2.25 -23.50
N PHE A 64 -1.61 3.16 -24.49
CA PHE A 64 -1.53 4.60 -24.24
C PHE A 64 -2.36 4.86 -22.98
N ASN A 65 -1.87 5.69 -22.05
CA ASN A 65 -2.53 6.05 -20.80
C ASN A 65 -2.06 5.35 -19.51
N GLN A 66 -0.84 4.79 -19.48
CA GLN A 66 -0.44 3.91 -18.37
C GLN A 66 0.82 4.35 -17.66
N SER A 67 0.64 4.77 -16.41
CA SER A 67 1.71 5.20 -15.51
C SER A 67 2.43 4.02 -14.86
N LEU A 68 3.75 3.99 -15.02
CA LEU A 68 4.70 3.26 -14.19
C LEU A 68 5.38 4.18 -13.18
N CYS A 69 5.94 3.60 -12.13
CA CYS A 69 6.74 4.31 -11.13
C CYS A 69 6.05 5.56 -10.56
N MET A 70 4.72 5.50 -10.42
CA MET A 70 3.92 6.63 -9.99
C MET A 70 4.32 7.08 -8.59
N ARG A 71 4.54 8.38 -8.43
CA ARG A 71 4.90 9.00 -7.16
C ARG A 71 4.33 10.40 -7.06
N THR A 72 4.13 10.90 -5.85
CA THR A 72 3.76 12.30 -5.64
C THR A 72 4.99 13.21 -5.54
N GLY A 73 4.79 14.52 -5.60
CA GLY A 73 5.70 15.53 -5.06
C GLY A 73 5.77 15.48 -3.53
N TYR A 74 6.74 16.22 -2.97
CA TYR A 74 6.91 16.38 -1.51
C TYR A 74 5.99 17.45 -0.89
N THR A 75 5.49 18.36 -1.72
CA THR A 75 4.71 19.54 -1.33
C THR A 75 3.24 19.32 -1.64
N ILE A 76 2.38 19.83 -0.76
CA ILE A 76 0.93 19.98 -0.98
C ILE A 76 0.71 21.42 -1.43
N PHE A 77 0.00 21.62 -2.54
CA PHE A 77 -0.13 22.93 -3.17
C PHE A 77 -1.38 23.65 -2.72
N TYR A 78 -2.47 22.92 -2.59
CA TYR A 78 -3.71 23.37 -1.99
C TYR A 78 -4.11 22.40 -0.88
N HIS A 79 -4.55 22.95 0.25
CA HIS A 79 -4.94 22.17 1.42
C HIS A 79 -6.12 22.84 2.12
N THR A 80 -7.28 22.19 2.04
CA THR A 80 -8.48 22.49 2.84
C THR A 80 -9.00 21.22 3.46
N ASP A 81 -10.01 21.30 4.33
CA ASP A 81 -10.55 20.14 5.02
C ASP A 81 -10.96 19.05 4.01
N TYR A 82 -10.25 17.92 4.07
CA TYR A 82 -10.45 16.76 3.20
C TYR A 82 -10.21 16.98 1.70
N VAL A 83 -9.62 18.10 1.28
CA VAL A 83 -9.22 18.35 -0.10
C VAL A 83 -7.76 18.74 -0.16
N ILE A 84 -6.98 17.98 -0.93
CA ILE A 84 -5.56 18.29 -1.16
C ILE A 84 -5.26 18.28 -2.66
N GLU A 85 -4.36 19.16 -3.07
CA GLU A 85 -3.74 19.11 -4.39
C GLU A 85 -2.29 18.64 -4.28
N ARG A 86 -1.95 17.64 -5.09
CA ARG A 86 -0.58 17.13 -5.18
C ARG A 86 -0.14 16.97 -6.61
N ASN A 87 1.14 17.21 -6.84
CA ASN A 87 1.79 16.82 -8.08
C ASN A 87 1.99 15.30 -8.09
N PHE A 88 1.67 14.64 -9.20
CA PHE A 88 1.98 13.25 -9.49
C PHE A 88 2.99 13.21 -10.63
N GLN A 89 4.04 12.42 -10.46
CA GLN A 89 5.04 12.12 -11.47
C GLN A 89 5.01 10.64 -11.79
N TYR A 90 5.23 10.31 -13.05
CA TYR A 90 5.15 8.93 -13.53
C TYR A 90 6.04 8.72 -14.75
N LYS A 91 6.29 7.46 -15.08
CA LYS A 91 6.87 7.06 -16.37
C LYS A 91 5.77 6.56 -17.27
N ASN A 92 5.79 6.99 -18.52
CA ASN A 92 4.92 6.45 -19.55
C ASN A 92 5.58 5.21 -20.20
N LEU A 93 4.77 4.21 -20.56
CA LEU A 93 5.21 3.04 -21.31
C LEU A 93 5.25 3.27 -22.83
N SER A 94 4.54 4.30 -23.31
CA SER A 94 4.29 4.52 -24.75
C SER A 94 5.09 5.68 -25.36
N GLU A 95 6.04 6.27 -24.64
CA GLU A 95 6.70 7.53 -25.04
C GLU A 95 8.21 7.32 -25.08
N ASP A 96 8.82 7.68 -26.20
CA ASP A 96 10.27 7.59 -26.39
C ASP A 96 10.96 8.55 -25.40
N GLN A 97 11.63 7.99 -24.39
CA GLN A 97 12.21 8.75 -23.27
C GLN A 97 13.42 9.60 -23.69
N THR A 98 13.76 9.62 -24.97
CA THR A 98 14.89 10.35 -25.53
C THR A 98 14.63 11.85 -25.65
N GLU A 99 13.38 12.31 -25.77
CA GLU A 99 13.06 13.73 -25.98
C GLU A 99 12.72 14.51 -24.69
N LEU A 100 12.25 13.84 -23.63
CA LEU A 100 11.88 14.50 -22.38
C LEU A 100 13.02 14.49 -21.36
N LYS A 101 13.63 15.67 -21.14
CA LYS A 101 14.66 15.90 -20.10
C LYS A 101 14.13 15.74 -18.66
N TRP A 102 12.81 15.64 -18.47
CA TRP A 102 12.13 15.51 -17.17
C TRP A 102 10.97 14.50 -17.21
N TRP A 103 10.59 13.97 -16.04
CA TRP A 103 9.46 13.03 -15.94
C TRP A 103 8.13 13.78 -16.14
N PRO A 104 7.17 13.21 -16.91
CA PRO A 104 5.81 13.73 -17.00
C PRO A 104 5.18 13.95 -15.63
N TYR A 105 4.26 14.91 -15.56
CA TYR A 105 3.59 15.26 -14.31
C TYR A 105 2.13 15.67 -14.49
N ALA A 106 1.36 15.55 -13.40
CA ALA A 106 -0.03 15.96 -13.33
C ALA A 106 -0.36 16.52 -11.95
N TRP A 107 -1.02 17.68 -11.92
CA TRP A 107 -1.65 18.25 -10.74
C TRP A 107 -2.98 17.57 -10.50
N VAL A 108 -3.09 16.87 -9.38
CA VAL A 108 -4.25 16.06 -9.03
C VAL A 108 -4.88 16.60 -7.77
N ASN A 109 -6.14 17.03 -7.92
CA ASN A 109 -7.02 17.37 -6.82
C ASN A 109 -7.63 16.10 -6.25
N MET A 110 -7.45 15.86 -4.96
CA MET A 110 -7.91 14.68 -4.26
C MET A 110 -8.91 15.09 -3.19
N THR A 111 -10.17 14.66 -3.35
CA THR A 111 -11.25 14.89 -2.39
C THR A 111 -11.49 13.62 -1.58
N PHE A 112 -11.31 13.71 -0.27
CA PHE A 112 -11.48 12.61 0.67
C PHE A 112 -12.87 12.63 1.31
N TYR A 113 -13.41 11.45 1.56
CA TYR A 113 -14.69 11.28 2.21
C TYR A 113 -14.51 10.44 3.47
N HIS A 114 -15.04 10.97 4.58
CA HIS A 114 -15.06 10.34 5.89
C HIS A 114 -16.50 10.32 6.41
N GLY A 115 -16.95 9.18 6.95
CA GLY A 115 -18.31 9.02 7.50
C GLY A 115 -18.81 7.57 7.47
N ARG A 116 -19.93 7.30 8.15
CA ARG A 116 -20.52 5.94 8.22
C ARG A 116 -21.00 5.41 6.86
N ALA A 117 -21.46 6.28 5.96
CA ALA A 117 -21.95 5.91 4.63
C ALA A 117 -20.83 5.76 3.58
N THR A 118 -19.71 6.46 3.75
CA THR A 118 -18.58 6.49 2.81
C THR A 118 -17.23 6.39 3.53
N PRO A 119 -17.00 5.33 4.34
CA PRO A 119 -15.79 5.28 5.15
C PRO A 119 -14.57 5.15 4.26
N ASN A 120 -13.69 6.14 4.39
CA ASN A 120 -12.32 6.15 3.88
C ASN A 120 -12.23 6.00 2.35
N ARG A 121 -12.90 6.90 1.62
CA ARG A 121 -12.85 6.97 0.15
C ARG A 121 -12.18 8.24 -0.34
N MET A 122 -11.73 8.23 -1.59
CA MET A 122 -11.23 9.40 -2.28
C MET A 122 -11.66 9.37 -3.75
N SER A 123 -11.96 10.55 -4.29
CA SER A 123 -12.10 10.77 -5.73
C SER A 123 -11.13 11.85 -6.17
N SER A 124 -10.52 11.67 -7.34
CA SER A 124 -9.63 12.67 -7.89
C SER A 124 -10.11 13.27 -9.20
N THR A 125 -9.67 14.49 -9.45
CA THR A 125 -9.75 15.18 -10.74
C THR A 125 -8.37 15.70 -11.09
N GLN A 126 -8.00 15.63 -12.36
CA GLN A 126 -6.77 16.25 -12.84
C GLN A 126 -7.07 17.71 -13.19
N ASP A 127 -6.29 18.65 -12.65
CA ASP A 127 -6.39 20.07 -13.00
C ASP A 127 -5.53 20.38 -14.24
N ARG A 128 -4.22 20.10 -14.14
CA ARG A 128 -3.23 20.39 -15.19
C ARG A 128 -2.25 19.23 -15.34
N SER A 129 -1.70 19.04 -16.53
CA SER A 129 -0.67 18.02 -16.78
C SER A 129 0.27 18.43 -17.89
N GLU A 130 1.48 17.86 -17.87
CA GLU A 130 2.43 17.88 -18.97
C GLU A 130 2.77 16.44 -19.34
N GLY A 131 2.72 16.14 -20.65
CA GLY A 131 2.74 14.78 -21.17
C GLY A 131 1.32 14.20 -21.23
N TYR A 132 0.99 13.32 -20.29
CA TYR A 132 -0.18 12.44 -20.41
C TYR A 132 -1.28 12.68 -19.34
N HIS A 133 -2.54 12.29 -19.62
CA HIS A 133 -3.70 12.51 -18.75
C HIS A 133 -3.94 11.37 -17.74
N ILE A 134 -3.62 11.51 -16.46
CA ILE A 134 -3.92 10.44 -15.49
C ILE A 134 -5.45 10.30 -15.31
N PRO A 135 -6.03 9.10 -15.52
CA PRO A 135 -7.46 8.89 -15.30
C PRO A 135 -7.88 9.25 -13.87
N ALA A 136 -9.06 9.87 -13.75
CA ALA A 136 -9.66 10.20 -12.47
C ALA A 136 -9.80 8.95 -11.57
N ALA A 137 -9.04 8.93 -10.47
CA ALA A 137 -8.99 7.80 -9.57
C ALA A 137 -10.17 7.84 -8.59
N LYS A 138 -10.75 6.67 -8.34
CA LYS A 138 -11.72 6.45 -7.25
C LYS A 138 -11.15 5.37 -6.34
N TRP A 139 -10.85 5.75 -5.10
CA TRP A 139 -10.12 4.91 -4.16
C TRP A 139 -10.95 4.62 -2.91
N LYS A 140 -10.79 3.41 -2.37
CA LYS A 140 -11.20 3.04 -1.02
C LYS A 140 -9.99 2.55 -0.26
N PHE A 141 -9.67 3.20 0.85
CA PHE A 141 -8.57 2.85 1.71
C PHE A 141 -8.99 1.68 2.61
N VAL A 142 -8.45 0.49 2.34
CA VAL A 142 -8.83 -0.75 3.03
C VAL A 142 -7.91 -1.07 4.21
N TYR A 143 -6.66 -0.58 4.14
CA TYR A 143 -5.72 -0.63 5.25
C TYR A 143 -4.83 0.60 5.18
N THR A 144 -4.67 1.32 6.29
CA THR A 144 -3.85 2.53 6.30
C THR A 144 -3.07 2.60 7.60
N ARG A 145 -1.82 3.05 7.48
CA ARG A 145 -0.91 3.39 8.57
C ARG A 145 -0.14 4.64 8.18
N LYS A 146 0.55 5.24 9.16
CA LYS A 146 1.37 6.44 8.97
C LYS A 146 2.32 6.40 7.76
N ASN A 147 2.91 5.23 7.46
CA ASN A 147 3.94 5.11 6.43
C ASN A 147 3.52 4.30 5.18
N CYS A 148 2.33 3.72 5.17
CA CYS A 148 1.87 2.93 4.04
C CYS A 148 0.34 2.83 4.00
N ALA A 149 -0.21 2.57 2.82
CA ALA A 149 -1.62 2.33 2.61
C ALA A 149 -1.85 1.24 1.57
N VAL A 150 -2.86 0.41 1.80
CA VAL A 150 -3.43 -0.50 0.81
C VAL A 150 -4.77 0.09 0.36
N ILE A 151 -4.87 0.29 -0.94
CA ILE A 151 -5.97 1.02 -1.57
C ILE A 151 -6.66 0.08 -2.56
N GLN A 152 -7.97 -0.06 -2.42
CA GLN A 152 -8.81 -0.66 -3.44
C GLN A 152 -9.18 0.40 -4.49
N VAL A 153 -8.85 0.14 -5.74
CA VAL A 153 -9.22 0.95 -6.90
C VAL A 153 -10.62 0.58 -7.35
N LEU A 154 -11.50 1.57 -7.42
CA LEU A 154 -12.90 1.42 -7.81
C LEU A 154 -13.05 1.81 -9.27
N THR A 155 -13.30 0.84 -10.14
CA THR A 155 -13.65 1.07 -11.56
C THR A 155 -15.14 0.86 -11.79
N ASP A 156 -15.69 1.35 -12.90
CA ASP A 156 -17.10 1.06 -13.22
C ASP A 156 -17.32 -0.45 -13.50
N GLU A 157 -16.31 -1.17 -13.99
CA GLU A 157 -16.28 -2.65 -14.03
C GLU A 157 -16.46 -3.27 -12.65
N THR A 158 -15.79 -2.72 -11.61
CA THR A 158 -15.96 -3.25 -10.26
C THR A 158 -17.39 -3.09 -9.76
N LYS A 159 -18.16 -2.09 -10.22
CA LYS A 159 -19.60 -1.94 -9.87
C LYS A 159 -20.46 -2.98 -10.58
N LEU A 160 -20.23 -3.21 -11.88
CA LEU A 160 -20.91 -4.23 -12.70
C LEU A 160 -20.67 -5.66 -12.19
N ILE A 161 -19.48 -5.96 -11.68
CA ILE A 161 -19.18 -7.29 -11.12
C ILE A 161 -19.87 -7.49 -9.76
N ARG A 162 -20.14 -6.41 -8.98
CA ARG A 162 -20.91 -6.52 -7.72
C ARG A 162 -22.36 -6.92 -7.96
N SER A 163 -22.95 -6.57 -9.11
CA SER A 163 -24.32 -6.97 -9.44
C SER A 163 -24.42 -8.39 -9.99
N HIS A 164 -23.34 -8.98 -10.52
CA HIS A 164 -23.43 -10.22 -11.30
C HIS A 164 -22.81 -11.51 -10.73
N LYS A 165 -22.01 -11.53 -9.65
CA LYS A 165 -21.43 -12.80 -9.14
C LYS A 165 -21.35 -12.89 -7.62
N ARG A 166 -22.05 -13.89 -7.06
CA ARG A 166 -21.97 -14.32 -5.65
C ARG A 166 -20.89 -15.38 -5.38
N ASN A 167 -20.33 -16.04 -6.41
CA ASN A 167 -19.58 -17.30 -6.22
C ASN A 167 -18.18 -17.42 -6.86
N ASN A 168 -17.58 -16.35 -7.41
CA ASN A 168 -16.14 -16.35 -7.74
C ASN A 168 -15.52 -15.08 -7.17
N GLY A 169 -14.47 -15.22 -6.37
CA GLY A 169 -13.85 -14.13 -5.61
C GLY A 169 -13.67 -12.86 -6.45
N ARG A 170 -14.11 -11.72 -5.91
CA ARG A 170 -13.99 -10.43 -6.60
C ARG A 170 -12.53 -10.18 -6.95
N LEU A 171 -12.22 -10.00 -8.23
CA LEU A 171 -10.96 -9.38 -8.66
C LEU A 171 -10.96 -7.93 -8.14
N GLN A 172 -10.35 -7.71 -6.97
CA GLN A 172 -10.17 -6.39 -6.40
C GLN A 172 -8.87 -5.82 -6.96
N LYS A 173 -8.97 -4.75 -7.75
CA LYS A 173 -7.80 -3.96 -8.16
C LYS A 173 -7.29 -3.24 -6.91
N CYS A 174 -6.09 -3.56 -6.47
CA CYS A 174 -5.48 -3.01 -5.27
C CYS A 174 -4.13 -2.38 -5.61
N GLU A 175 -3.77 -1.36 -4.84
CA GLU A 175 -2.50 -0.64 -4.91
C GLU A 175 -1.87 -0.56 -3.52
N LEU A 176 -0.55 -0.77 -3.44
CA LEU A 176 0.25 -0.56 -2.24
C LEU A 176 1.06 0.73 -2.40
N TRP A 177 0.76 1.69 -1.53
CA TRP A 177 1.44 2.98 -1.49
C TRP A 177 2.31 3.09 -0.25
N LYS A 178 3.52 3.61 -0.41
CA LYS A 178 4.45 3.86 0.69
C LYS A 178 4.85 5.33 0.77
N ARG A 179 4.91 5.84 1.99
CA ARG A 179 5.43 7.17 2.29
C ARG A 179 6.95 7.17 2.24
N GLN A 180 7.50 8.19 1.63
CA GLN A 180 8.90 8.57 1.73
C GLN A 180 9.00 10.01 2.24
N THR A 181 9.64 10.17 3.39
CA THR A 181 9.96 11.48 3.96
C THR A 181 11.23 12.05 3.33
N ARG A 182 11.25 13.36 3.07
CA ARG A 182 12.47 14.08 2.67
C ARG A 182 13.45 14.03 3.85
N ARG A 183 14.57 13.34 3.69
CA ARG A 183 15.72 13.38 4.63
C ARG A 183 16.84 14.16 3.95
N ASN A 184 17.64 14.87 4.75
CA ASN A 184 18.83 15.59 4.24
C ASN A 184 19.91 14.62 3.72
N ASP A 185 19.84 13.34 4.09
CA ASP A 185 20.70 12.29 3.57
C ASP A 185 20.20 11.76 2.21
N THR A 186 21.11 11.67 1.24
CA THR A 186 20.89 11.16 -0.12
C THR A 186 20.45 9.69 -0.19
N LYS A 187 20.44 8.96 0.93
CA LYS A 187 20.04 7.55 0.98
C LYS A 187 18.52 7.40 1.14
N ILE A 188 17.89 7.07 0.01
CA ILE A 188 16.49 6.66 -0.09
C ILE A 188 16.29 5.35 0.69
N ARG A 189 15.46 5.36 1.72
CA ARG A 189 15.03 4.14 2.43
C ARG A 189 13.51 4.11 2.48
N LEU A 190 12.91 3.22 1.70
CA LEU A 190 11.53 2.81 1.95
C LEU A 190 11.50 2.03 3.26
N PRO A 191 10.45 2.18 4.09
CA PRO A 191 10.31 1.34 5.26
C PRO A 191 10.23 -0.14 4.82
N LYS A 192 11.15 -0.97 5.31
CA LYS A 192 11.16 -2.43 5.13
C LYS A 192 10.20 -3.08 6.13
N GLY A 193 9.50 -4.15 5.73
CA GLY A 193 8.68 -4.95 6.64
C GLY A 193 7.46 -4.21 7.17
N THR A 194 6.67 -3.61 6.28
CA THR A 194 5.47 -2.88 6.67
C THR A 194 4.25 -3.79 6.73
N CYS A 195 3.37 -3.56 7.68
CA CYS A 195 2.07 -4.25 7.76
C CYS A 195 1.19 -4.12 6.53
N CYS A 196 1.42 -3.11 5.70
CA CYS A 196 0.72 -2.97 4.44
C CYS A 196 1.20 -3.98 3.40
N GLU A 197 2.45 -4.46 3.48
CA GLU A 197 2.94 -5.53 2.60
C GLU A 197 2.37 -6.89 3.00
N GLU A 198 2.22 -7.16 4.30
CA GLU A 198 1.55 -8.39 4.77
C GLU A 198 0.05 -8.38 4.49
N TYR A 199 -0.58 -7.21 4.51
CA TYR A 199 -2.00 -7.07 4.18
C TYR A 199 -2.29 -7.14 2.67
N PHE A 200 -1.37 -6.63 1.84
CA PHE A 200 -1.53 -6.50 0.38
C PHE A 200 -1.38 -7.84 -0.33
#